data_AF-A0A089P8H4-F1
#
_entry.id   AF-A0A089P8H4-F1
#
_cell.length_a   1.000
_cell.length_b   1.000
_cell.length_c   1.000
_cell.angle_alpha   90.00
_cell.angle_beta   90.00
_cell.angle_gamma   90.00
#
_symmetry.space_group_name_H-M   'P 1'
#
loop_
_entity.id
_entity.type
_entity.pdbx_description
1 polymer ?
#
loop_
_entity_poly.entity_id
_entity_poly.type
_entity_poly.pdbx_seq_one_letter_code
_entity_poly.pdbx_strand_id
1 'polypeptide(L)'
;MSIFKRLLTNKKGSSKSFIKNSVIAGTIIFSGFGQDVMAKGKSYIAVEPLVCDLVKSIALPSDEVTCLVDRKQDVHDLKINPRQAQLLNRADKVFTLGKEMTPSMRNWENKKNTVVVGVSAIDVDDHSDHGGHDDHSDHGGHDDHSEHSAKVDDHSDHAGHDDHSDHGGHDDHAEGAFEWAGKFQLSKGSYKWSFEKVDGEYADPAMKMVILKSNDIEGSEDLAKELLGSKDSISRKNDGILIASNKAFVLNFDQRKESTVFNVDIKEDGQYIFFTEHMPFEFEATQHFFKDVSNSDVEPIAQVPDEGEGHHHHDHGGLDPHVWHDPHNIIKMGDLISKSLKKDISVFNRGDRKLINERFEKADSLLEGLDSWIVEQVSSIPEENRVIVSKHKAMEYYGDAFGFETISLLDFLGDSSSLRPDNISSTLKMLDEEKVQAIFPEQIPASKLLRNLSRQSSVPLASNQIFVDGLMMDGNTVSVAVHNTCTIVDSLGGSCDKESGSNLESEWYKLSD
;
A
#
# COMPACT_ATOMS: atom_id res chain seq x y z
N MET A 1 -41.31 -27.15 -53.46
CA MET A 1 -42.62 -27.65 -53.93
C MET A 1 -43.19 -28.58 -52.87
N SER A 2 -44.22 -28.11 -52.17
CA SER A 2 -45.33 -28.82 -51.53
C SER A 2 -45.23 -30.25 -50.95
N ILE A 3 -45.62 -30.33 -49.68
CA ILE A 3 -46.78 -31.09 -49.15
C ILE A 3 -46.64 -32.62 -48.94
N PHE A 4 -46.47 -32.99 -47.67
CA PHE A 4 -47.41 -33.77 -46.82
C PHE A 4 -48.41 -34.73 -47.48
N LYS A 5 -48.38 -36.01 -47.08
CA LYS A 5 -49.51 -36.94 -46.79
C LYS A 5 -49.00 -38.40 -46.84
N ARG A 6 -49.45 -39.40 -46.07
CA ARG A 6 -50.46 -39.57 -45.02
C ARG A 6 -50.38 -41.06 -44.59
N LEU A 7 -51.12 -41.37 -43.52
CA LEU A 7 -51.69 -42.68 -43.13
C LEU A 7 -50.79 -43.57 -42.24
N LEU A 8 -51.03 -43.64 -40.92
CA LEU A 8 -52.19 -44.17 -40.16
C LEU A 8 -52.14 -45.69 -39.94
N THR A 9 -52.15 -46.05 -38.64
CA THR A 9 -52.91 -47.15 -38.01
C THR A 9 -52.46 -48.60 -38.27
N ASN A 10 -52.61 -49.58 -37.36
CA ASN A 10 -52.87 -49.70 -35.93
C ASN A 10 -52.85 -51.23 -35.64
N LYS A 11 -52.72 -51.61 -34.36
CA LYS A 11 -53.14 -52.88 -33.73
C LYS A 11 -52.30 -54.18 -33.85
N LYS A 12 -51.74 -54.51 -32.67
CA LYS A 12 -52.00 -55.68 -31.79
C LYS A 12 -51.89 -57.11 -32.38
N GLY A 13 -51.10 -57.93 -31.69
CA GLY A 13 -51.30 -59.38 -31.61
C GLY A 13 -50.14 -60.14 -30.97
N SER A 14 -50.34 -60.63 -29.75
CA SER A 14 -49.37 -61.41 -28.96
C SER A 14 -49.33 -62.88 -29.40
N SER A 15 -48.16 -63.55 -29.32
CA SER A 15 -48.06 -64.92 -28.76
C SER A 15 -46.61 -65.48 -28.77
N LYS A 16 -46.07 -65.63 -27.55
CA LYS A 16 -45.29 -66.75 -26.97
C LYS A 16 -44.16 -67.48 -27.73
N SER A 17 -43.02 -67.50 -27.02
CA SER A 17 -42.11 -68.62 -26.74
C SER A 17 -41.13 -69.08 -27.83
N PHE A 18 -39.82 -68.96 -27.57
CA PHE A 18 -38.96 -70.07 -27.11
C PHE A 18 -37.51 -69.57 -27.00
N ILE A 19 -36.90 -69.79 -25.83
CA ILE A 19 -35.48 -69.51 -25.57
C ILE A 19 -34.63 -70.56 -26.29
N LYS A 20 -33.68 -70.11 -27.12
CA LYS A 20 -32.45 -70.85 -27.40
C LYS A 20 -31.27 -69.89 -27.36
N ASN A 21 -30.35 -70.16 -26.44
CA ASN A 21 -29.02 -69.57 -26.36
C ASN A 21 -28.33 -69.67 -27.72
N SER A 22 -27.94 -68.53 -28.28
CA SER A 22 -26.91 -68.47 -29.30
C SER A 22 -25.90 -67.40 -28.90
N VAL A 23 -24.69 -67.88 -28.63
CA VAL A 23 -23.46 -67.08 -28.58
C VAL A 23 -23.35 -66.38 -29.94
N ILE A 24 -23.44 -65.05 -29.93
CA ILE A 24 -23.08 -64.21 -31.07
C ILE A 24 -21.97 -63.29 -30.57
N ALA A 25 -20.80 -63.48 -31.16
CA ALA A 25 -19.68 -62.57 -31.08
C ALA A 25 -20.15 -61.18 -31.54
N GLY A 26 -20.30 -60.27 -30.59
CA GLY A 26 -20.51 -58.85 -30.84
C GLY A 26 -19.17 -58.15 -30.80
N THR A 27 -18.66 -57.78 -31.97
CA THR A 27 -17.58 -56.79 -32.13
C THR A 27 -18.02 -55.51 -31.44
N ILE A 28 -17.52 -55.25 -30.23
CA ILE A 28 -17.65 -53.94 -29.61
C ILE A 28 -16.68 -53.03 -30.35
N ILE A 29 -17.23 -52.24 -31.28
CA ILE A 29 -16.56 -51.03 -31.74
C ILE A 29 -16.54 -50.12 -30.50
N PHE A 30 -15.43 -50.13 -29.77
CA PHE A 30 -15.10 -49.06 -28.84
C PHE A 30 -14.85 -47.82 -29.70
N SER A 31 -15.92 -47.09 -30.02
CA SER A 31 -15.80 -45.66 -30.27
C SER A 31 -15.33 -45.04 -28.97
N GLY A 32 -14.01 -44.98 -28.80
CA GLY A 32 -13.36 -44.24 -27.73
C GLY A 32 -13.71 -42.78 -27.88
N PHE A 33 -14.82 -42.36 -27.28
CA PHE A 33 -14.90 -41.04 -26.72
C PHE A 33 -13.92 -41.04 -25.56
N GLY A 34 -12.69 -40.60 -25.85
CA GLY A 34 -11.80 -40.12 -24.81
C GLY A 34 -12.55 -39.00 -24.11
N GLN A 35 -13.19 -39.32 -22.99
CA GLN A 35 -13.32 -38.32 -21.96
C GLN A 35 -11.89 -38.12 -21.47
N ASP A 36 -11.23 -37.10 -22.03
CA ASP A 36 -10.15 -36.45 -21.29
C ASP A 36 -10.79 -36.02 -19.97
N VAL A 37 -10.64 -36.87 -18.96
CA VAL A 37 -10.72 -36.42 -17.57
C VAL A 37 -9.52 -35.51 -17.44
N MET A 38 -9.68 -34.24 -17.85
CA MET A 38 -8.69 -33.23 -17.61
C MET A 38 -8.45 -33.25 -16.11
N ALA A 39 -7.22 -33.63 -15.72
CA ALA A 39 -6.81 -33.57 -14.33
C ALA A 39 -7.14 -32.15 -13.86
N LYS A 40 -7.92 -32.05 -12.78
CA LYS A 40 -8.29 -30.75 -12.21
C LYS A 40 -6.99 -30.00 -11.95
N GLY A 41 -6.84 -28.83 -12.57
CA GLY A 41 -5.66 -27.96 -12.41
C GLY A 41 -5.40 -27.66 -10.94
N LYS A 42 -4.15 -27.34 -10.63
CA LYS A 42 -3.77 -26.91 -9.30
C LYS A 42 -4.32 -25.51 -9.03
N SER A 43 -4.60 -25.20 -7.77
CA SER A 43 -5.06 -23.87 -7.36
C SER A 43 -3.93 -23.16 -6.63
N TYR A 44 -3.48 -22.05 -7.18
CA TYR A 44 -2.45 -21.19 -6.59
C TYR A 44 -3.05 -19.86 -6.15
N ILE A 45 -2.57 -19.36 -5.02
CA ILE A 45 -2.83 -18.00 -4.56
C ILE A 45 -1.55 -17.20 -4.71
N ALA A 46 -1.62 -16.06 -5.37
CA ALA A 46 -0.55 -15.06 -5.34
C ALA A 46 -1.06 -13.86 -4.54
N VAL A 47 -0.28 -13.41 -3.57
CA VAL A 47 -0.75 -12.39 -2.62
C VAL A 47 -0.78 -11.03 -3.29
N GLU A 48 0.38 -10.54 -3.73
CA GLU A 48 0.55 -9.21 -4.29
C GLU A 48 0.21 -9.21 -5.80
N PRO A 49 -0.31 -8.10 -6.35
CA PRO A 49 -0.67 -8.04 -7.77
C PRO A 49 0.48 -8.36 -8.72
N LEU A 50 1.69 -7.90 -8.40
CA LEU A 50 2.92 -8.20 -9.16
C LEU A 50 3.23 -9.70 -9.18
N VAL A 51 3.24 -10.34 -8.01
CA VAL A 51 3.48 -11.79 -7.90
C VAL A 51 2.40 -12.56 -8.64
N CYS A 52 1.16 -12.09 -8.63
CA CYS A 52 0.09 -12.73 -9.37
C CYS A 52 0.33 -12.73 -10.89
N ASP A 53 0.74 -11.59 -11.44
CA ASP A 53 1.07 -11.46 -12.86
C ASP A 53 2.27 -12.35 -13.26
N LEU A 54 3.32 -12.38 -12.42
CA LEU A 54 4.48 -13.25 -12.64
C LEU A 54 4.16 -14.75 -12.51
N VAL A 55 3.34 -15.14 -11.54
CA VAL A 55 2.91 -16.55 -11.40
C VAL A 55 2.08 -16.96 -12.60
N LYS A 56 1.19 -16.10 -13.11
CA LYS A 56 0.41 -16.39 -14.33
C LYS A 56 1.28 -16.57 -15.56
N SER A 57 2.32 -15.75 -15.74
CA SER A 57 3.23 -15.87 -16.89
C SER A 57 4.02 -17.19 -16.92
N ILE A 58 4.20 -17.83 -15.76
CA ILE A 58 5.00 -19.06 -15.61
C ILE A 58 4.13 -20.33 -15.45
N ALA A 59 3.02 -20.24 -14.71
CA ALA A 59 2.16 -21.38 -14.39
C ALA A 59 1.53 -22.01 -15.64
N LEU A 60 1.11 -23.28 -15.53
CA LEU A 60 0.45 -23.97 -16.63
C LEU A 60 -0.90 -23.30 -16.92
N PRO A 61 -1.33 -23.19 -18.20
CA PRO A 61 -2.66 -22.66 -18.54
C PRO A 61 -3.83 -23.46 -17.93
N SER A 62 -3.59 -24.70 -17.49
CA SER A 62 -4.58 -25.52 -16.81
C SER A 62 -4.72 -25.20 -15.32
N ASP A 63 -3.74 -24.52 -14.71
CA ASP A 63 -3.74 -24.17 -13.29
C ASP A 63 -4.54 -22.89 -13.05
N GLU A 64 -5.21 -22.81 -11.89
CA GLU A 64 -6.00 -21.65 -11.47
C GLU A 64 -5.13 -20.74 -10.59
N VAL A 65 -4.81 -19.54 -11.07
CA VAL A 65 -4.07 -18.52 -10.29
C VAL A 65 -5.04 -17.44 -9.82
N THR A 66 -5.22 -17.32 -8.51
CA THR A 66 -6.05 -16.29 -7.89
C THR A 66 -5.17 -15.21 -7.24
N CYS A 67 -5.36 -13.95 -7.65
CA CYS A 67 -4.74 -12.80 -6.98
C CYS A 67 -5.52 -12.47 -5.70
N LEU A 68 -4.84 -12.39 -4.56
CA LEU A 68 -5.49 -12.20 -3.26
C LEU A 68 -5.82 -10.73 -2.98
N VAL A 69 -4.89 -9.84 -3.32
CA VAL A 69 -4.98 -8.39 -3.12
C VAL A 69 -5.53 -7.76 -4.39
N ASP A 70 -6.54 -6.89 -4.22
CA ASP A 70 -7.06 -6.08 -5.31
C ASP A 70 -6.06 -4.96 -5.65
N ARG A 71 -5.97 -4.56 -6.92
CA ARG A 71 -5.02 -3.52 -7.37
C ARG A 71 -5.26 -2.14 -6.75
N LYS A 72 -6.39 -1.91 -6.10
CA LYS A 72 -6.71 -0.69 -5.34
C LYS A 72 -6.25 -0.71 -3.89
N GLN A 73 -5.84 -1.88 -3.39
CA GLN A 73 -5.46 -2.04 -1.99
C GLN A 73 -3.96 -1.86 -1.84
N ASP A 74 -3.58 -1.13 -0.80
CA ASP A 74 -2.20 -1.08 -0.33
C ASP A 74 -1.81 -2.45 0.24
N VAL A 75 -0.71 -2.99 -0.28
CA VAL A 75 -0.13 -4.27 0.13
C VAL A 75 0.51 -4.20 1.52
N HIS A 76 1.03 -3.04 1.93
CA HIS A 76 1.65 -2.82 3.24
C HIS A 76 0.59 -2.78 4.35
N ASP A 77 -0.57 -2.20 4.06
CA ASP A 77 -1.69 -2.05 5.02
C ASP A 77 -2.75 -3.17 4.92
N LEU A 78 -2.48 -4.20 4.11
CA LEU A 78 -3.42 -5.29 3.88
C LEU A 78 -3.81 -6.00 5.19
N LYS A 79 -5.12 -6.00 5.50
CA LYS A 79 -5.71 -6.84 6.55
C LYS A 79 -6.37 -8.09 5.94
N ILE A 80 -5.78 -9.26 6.19
CA ILE A 80 -6.33 -10.55 5.72
C ILE A 80 -7.68 -10.82 6.39
N ASN A 81 -8.76 -10.80 5.60
CA ASN A 81 -10.10 -11.11 6.08
C ASN A 81 -10.36 -12.64 6.13
N PRO A 82 -11.45 -13.12 6.79
CA PRO A 82 -11.73 -14.55 6.92
C PRO A 82 -11.87 -15.30 5.58
N ARG A 83 -12.35 -14.64 4.52
CA ARG A 83 -12.48 -15.25 3.18
C ARG A 83 -11.10 -15.43 2.55
N GLN A 84 -10.23 -14.42 2.61
CA GLN A 84 -8.84 -14.50 2.15
C GLN A 84 -8.06 -15.56 2.92
N ALA A 85 -8.21 -15.63 4.24
CA ALA A 85 -7.60 -16.67 5.07
C ALA A 85 -8.05 -18.09 4.64
N GLN A 86 -9.32 -18.25 4.25
CA GLN A 86 -9.83 -19.52 3.75
C GLN A 86 -9.22 -19.89 2.38
N LEU A 87 -9.03 -18.91 1.49
CA LEU A 87 -8.35 -19.12 0.20
C LEU A 87 -6.91 -19.57 0.41
N LEU A 88 -6.15 -18.84 1.23
CA LEU A 88 -4.75 -19.16 1.59
C LEU A 88 -4.59 -20.58 2.16
N ASN A 89 -5.52 -21.02 3.01
CA ASN A 89 -5.48 -22.37 3.60
C ASN A 89 -5.86 -23.49 2.64
N ARG A 90 -6.59 -23.19 1.54
CA ARG A 90 -7.07 -24.20 0.58
C ARG A 90 -6.19 -24.34 -0.66
N ALA A 91 -5.34 -23.35 -0.92
CA ALA A 91 -4.47 -23.34 -2.08
C ALA A 91 -3.43 -24.47 -2.04
N ASP A 92 -3.15 -25.07 -3.19
CA ASP A 92 -2.03 -25.99 -3.37
C ASP A 92 -0.70 -25.28 -3.09
N LYS A 93 -0.58 -24.01 -3.53
CA LYS A 93 0.52 -23.11 -3.17
C LYS A 93 0.07 -21.67 -2.95
N VAL A 94 0.81 -20.97 -2.11
CA VAL A 94 0.73 -19.53 -1.92
C VAL A 94 2.07 -18.93 -2.33
N PHE A 95 2.07 -17.90 -3.17
CA PHE A 95 3.25 -17.11 -3.53
C PHE A 95 3.11 -15.69 -2.95
N THR A 96 4.18 -15.16 -2.36
CA THR A 96 4.18 -13.84 -1.72
C THR A 96 5.57 -13.19 -1.77
N LEU A 97 5.62 -11.86 -1.80
CA LEU A 97 6.85 -11.10 -1.57
C LEU A 97 7.33 -11.18 -0.11
N GLY A 98 6.48 -11.65 0.80
CA GLY A 98 6.81 -11.85 2.20
C GLY A 98 6.30 -10.72 3.09
N LYS A 99 6.57 -10.84 4.40
CA LYS A 99 6.14 -9.93 5.46
C LYS A 99 6.80 -8.56 5.35
N GLU A 100 7.92 -8.47 4.64
CA GLU A 100 8.62 -7.22 4.37
C GLU A 100 7.77 -6.32 3.46
N MET A 101 7.07 -6.91 2.48
CA MET A 101 6.13 -6.21 1.58
C MET A 101 4.68 -6.22 2.09
N THR A 102 4.24 -7.34 2.66
CA THR A 102 2.86 -7.53 3.12
C THR A 102 2.89 -8.05 4.55
N PRO A 103 3.02 -7.16 5.57
CA PRO A 103 3.19 -7.52 6.98
C PRO A 103 2.19 -8.56 7.52
N SER A 104 0.96 -8.55 7.02
CA SER A 104 -0.06 -9.53 7.38
C SER A 104 0.27 -10.98 6.99
N MET A 105 1.23 -11.18 6.08
CA MET A 105 1.77 -12.48 5.69
C MET A 105 2.73 -13.09 6.71
N ARG A 106 3.19 -12.36 7.74
CA ARG A 106 4.12 -12.85 8.79
C ARG A 106 3.72 -14.22 9.39
N ASN A 107 2.43 -14.45 9.58
CA ASN A 107 1.90 -15.70 10.15
C ASN A 107 1.65 -16.82 9.11
N TRP A 108 1.95 -16.56 7.84
CA TRP A 108 1.65 -17.41 6.70
C TRP A 108 2.91 -17.89 5.95
N GLU A 109 4.01 -17.17 6.04
CA GLU A 109 5.29 -17.51 5.37
C GLU A 109 5.83 -18.87 5.77
N ASN A 110 5.71 -19.24 7.04
CA ASN A 110 6.24 -20.51 7.56
C ASN A 110 5.38 -21.73 7.19
N LYS A 111 4.26 -21.54 6.48
CA LYS A 111 3.41 -22.66 6.04
C LYS A 111 4.08 -23.41 4.89
N LYS A 112 3.95 -24.74 4.89
CA LYS A 112 4.60 -25.63 3.91
C LYS A 112 4.20 -25.36 2.46
N ASN A 113 3.01 -24.81 2.24
CA ASN A 113 2.50 -24.47 0.91
C ASN A 113 2.82 -23.02 0.51
N THR A 114 3.44 -22.21 1.37
CA THR A 114 3.83 -20.84 1.06
C THR A 114 5.24 -20.81 0.49
N VAL A 115 5.44 -19.97 -0.52
CA VAL A 115 6.71 -19.72 -1.20
C VAL A 115 6.91 -18.21 -1.15
N VAL A 116 7.92 -17.78 -0.38
CA VAL A 116 8.36 -16.38 -0.38
C VAL A 116 9.28 -16.19 -1.58
N VAL A 117 9.03 -15.13 -2.35
CA VAL A 117 9.79 -14.77 -3.55
C VAL A 117 10.31 -13.32 -3.48
N GLY A 118 10.12 -12.59 -2.39
CA GLY A 118 10.65 -11.23 -2.25
C GLY A 118 12.06 -11.18 -1.69
N VAL A 119 12.42 -10.03 -1.10
CA VAL A 119 13.78 -9.66 -0.70
C VAL A 119 14.49 -10.66 0.20
N SER A 120 13.76 -11.38 1.06
CA SER A 120 14.33 -12.38 1.95
C SER A 120 14.66 -13.72 1.27
N ALA A 121 14.24 -13.91 0.02
CA ALA A 121 14.35 -15.17 -0.72
C ALA A 121 15.24 -15.11 -1.97
N ILE A 122 15.53 -13.91 -2.49
CA ILE A 122 16.41 -13.69 -3.63
C ILE A 122 17.77 -13.18 -3.16
N ASP A 123 18.83 -13.60 -3.85
CA ASP A 123 20.17 -13.03 -3.64
C ASP A 123 20.20 -11.70 -4.38
N VAL A 124 20.13 -10.61 -3.63
CA VAL A 124 20.21 -9.25 -4.15
C VAL A 124 21.68 -8.89 -4.23
N ASP A 125 22.15 -8.46 -5.41
CA ASP A 125 23.51 -7.97 -5.56
C ASP A 125 23.59 -6.60 -4.87
N ASP A 126 24.20 -6.58 -3.68
CA ASP A 126 24.41 -5.34 -2.92
C ASP A 126 25.53 -4.54 -3.61
N HIS A 127 25.15 -3.54 -4.40
CA HIS A 127 26.09 -2.66 -5.09
C HIS A 127 26.54 -1.47 -4.25
N SER A 128 26.29 -1.47 -2.93
CA SER A 128 26.63 -0.39 -1.99
C SER A 128 28.14 -0.21 -1.67
N ASP A 129 29.04 -0.61 -2.55
CA ASP A 129 30.46 -0.25 -2.48
C ASP A 129 30.70 1.13 -3.14
N HIS A 130 30.19 2.19 -2.51
CA HIS A 130 30.72 3.53 -2.76
C HIS A 130 32.12 3.64 -2.13
N GLY A 131 33.13 3.40 -2.98
CA GLY A 131 34.53 3.56 -2.63
C GLY A 131 34.93 4.99 -2.33
N GLY A 132 35.79 5.14 -1.30
CA GLY A 132 36.97 5.98 -1.40
C GLY A 132 36.91 7.37 -0.77
N HIS A 133 36.98 7.43 0.57
CA HIS A 133 37.75 8.49 1.21
C HIS A 133 38.88 7.86 2.03
N ASP A 134 40.07 7.87 1.42
CA ASP A 134 41.33 7.82 2.13
C ASP A 134 41.37 8.96 3.14
N ASP A 135 41.55 8.65 4.42
CA ASP A 135 42.49 9.41 5.23
C ASP A 135 43.03 8.58 6.39
N HIS A 136 44.36 8.49 6.38
CA HIS A 136 45.19 7.85 7.39
C HIS A 136 44.98 8.49 8.76
N SER A 137 44.93 7.66 9.81
CA SER A 137 45.59 7.94 11.10
C SER A 137 45.75 6.65 11.90
N ASP A 138 46.96 6.13 11.79
CA ASP A 138 47.61 5.17 12.66
C ASP A 138 47.50 5.62 14.12
N HIS A 139 47.01 4.78 15.04
CA HIS A 139 47.49 4.67 16.42
C HIS A 139 47.01 3.37 17.05
N GLY A 140 47.98 2.66 17.65
CA GLY A 140 47.86 1.28 18.06
C GLY A 140 47.31 1.06 19.47
N GLY A 141 47.01 -0.21 19.71
CA GLY A 141 47.19 -0.92 20.98
C GLY A 141 46.24 -0.54 22.11
N HIS A 142 45.39 -1.48 22.53
CA HIS A 142 45.57 -2.18 23.81
C HIS A 142 44.43 -3.19 24.05
N ASP A 143 44.84 -4.44 24.23
CA ASP A 143 44.49 -5.42 25.26
C ASP A 143 43.04 -5.54 25.79
N ASP A 144 42.54 -6.77 25.62
CA ASP A 144 41.77 -7.60 26.56
C ASP A 144 41.19 -6.95 27.81
N HIS A 145 39.91 -7.21 28.10
CA HIS A 145 39.53 -7.92 29.34
C HIS A 145 38.07 -8.39 29.29
N SER A 146 37.92 -9.70 29.52
CA SER A 146 36.67 -10.37 29.86
C SER A 146 36.45 -10.35 31.38
N GLU A 147 35.16 -10.48 31.74
CA GLU A 147 34.58 -10.86 33.03
C GLU A 147 34.53 -9.80 34.15
N HIS A 148 33.32 -9.51 34.63
CA HIS A 148 32.91 -10.02 35.94
C HIS A 148 31.37 -10.07 36.08
N SER A 149 30.90 -11.26 36.40
CA SER A 149 29.61 -11.55 36.99
C SER A 149 29.70 -11.46 38.52
N ALA A 150 28.70 -10.87 39.17
CA ALA A 150 28.40 -11.13 40.58
C ALA A 150 26.92 -10.80 40.87
N LYS A 151 26.15 -11.84 41.16
CA LYS A 151 24.87 -11.81 41.86
C LYS A 151 25.11 -11.74 43.37
N VAL A 152 24.25 -11.04 44.11
CA VAL A 152 23.74 -11.33 45.49
C VAL A 152 22.46 -10.47 45.63
N ASP A 153 21.25 -11.04 45.63
CA ASP A 153 20.39 -11.40 46.80
C ASP A 153 20.10 -10.20 47.73
N ASP A 154 18.94 -9.97 48.35
CA ASP A 154 17.61 -10.56 48.49
C ASP A 154 16.92 -9.59 49.47
N HIS A 155 15.63 -9.26 49.29
CA HIS A 155 14.77 -8.87 50.41
C HIS A 155 13.30 -9.07 50.02
N SER A 156 12.77 -10.18 50.55
CA SER A 156 11.36 -10.51 50.63
C SER A 156 10.68 -9.82 51.82
N ASP A 157 9.34 -9.76 51.69
CA ASP A 157 8.30 -9.65 52.72
C ASP A 157 7.73 -8.26 53.00
N HIS A 158 6.48 -8.05 52.54
CA HIS A 158 5.34 -7.99 53.46
C HIS A 158 4.04 -8.43 52.79
N ALA A 159 3.33 -9.29 53.50
CA ALA A 159 2.10 -9.95 53.12
C ALA A 159 0.84 -9.12 53.43
N GLY A 160 -0.22 -9.38 52.66
CA GLY A 160 -1.60 -9.43 53.12
C GLY A 160 -2.42 -8.15 52.90
N HIS A 161 -3.44 -8.24 52.03
CA HIS A 161 -4.83 -8.19 52.50
C HIS A 161 -5.81 -8.65 51.42
N ASP A 162 -6.82 -9.36 51.91
CA ASP A 162 -7.88 -10.09 51.21
C ASP A 162 -8.92 -9.20 50.51
N ASP A 163 -9.56 -9.81 49.51
CA ASP A 163 -10.96 -9.73 49.10
C ASP A 163 -11.76 -8.45 49.37
N HIS A 164 -12.17 -7.79 48.29
CA HIS A 164 -13.53 -7.28 48.17
C HIS A 164 -14.09 -7.48 46.76
N SER A 165 -15.07 -8.37 46.68
CA SER A 165 -16.02 -8.44 45.58
C SER A 165 -17.12 -7.38 45.76
N ASP A 166 -17.50 -6.81 44.62
CA ASP A 166 -18.84 -6.32 44.26
C ASP A 166 -19.33 -4.98 44.86
N HIS A 167 -19.39 -3.94 44.03
CA HIS A 167 -20.65 -3.35 43.54
C HIS A 167 -20.44 -1.93 42.96
N GLY A 168 -21.15 -1.66 41.85
CA GLY A 168 -21.57 -0.31 41.48
C GLY A 168 -21.00 0.17 40.15
N GLY A 169 -21.84 0.15 39.12
CA GLY A 169 -21.49 0.61 37.78
C GLY A 169 -21.02 2.05 37.77
N HIS A 170 -20.00 2.31 36.95
CA HIS A 170 -19.74 3.61 36.38
C HIS A 170 -19.38 3.44 34.91
N ASP A 171 -20.00 4.33 34.14
CA ASP A 171 -20.11 4.44 32.70
C ASP A 171 -18.83 4.18 31.90
N ASP A 172 -19.06 3.73 30.67
CA ASP A 172 -18.11 3.50 29.59
C ASP A 172 -17.05 4.61 29.50
N HIS A 173 -15.80 4.26 29.84
CA HIS A 173 -14.65 5.13 29.65
C HIS A 173 -14.30 5.26 28.17
N ALA A 174 -14.84 6.31 27.53
CA ALA A 174 -14.17 7.26 26.62
C ALA A 174 -13.06 6.77 25.66
N GLU A 175 -13.16 5.57 25.08
CA GLU A 175 -12.55 5.34 23.76
C GLU A 175 -13.46 6.01 22.71
N GLY A 176 -12.98 7.08 22.06
CA GLY A 176 -13.68 7.77 20.96
C GLY A 176 -14.25 9.17 21.23
N ALA A 177 -13.68 9.97 22.16
CA ALA A 177 -14.22 11.31 22.45
C ALA A 177 -13.95 12.37 21.35
N PHE A 178 -12.93 12.18 20.52
CA PHE A 178 -12.63 13.00 19.35
C PHE A 178 -12.08 12.13 18.22
N GLU A 179 -12.35 12.49 16.97
CA GLU A 179 -11.80 11.84 15.78
C GLU A 179 -10.64 12.61 15.19
N TRP A 180 -10.52 13.91 15.48
CA TRP A 180 -9.46 14.76 14.93
C TRP A 180 -8.89 15.74 15.95
N ALA A 181 -7.58 15.96 15.87
CA ALA A 181 -6.86 17.01 16.57
C ALA A 181 -5.96 17.77 15.58
N GLY A 182 -6.02 19.10 15.55
CA GLY A 182 -5.13 19.95 14.76
C GLY A 182 -4.43 20.98 15.62
N LYS A 183 -3.10 21.02 15.56
CA LYS A 183 -2.26 22.04 16.17
C LYS A 183 -2.03 23.16 15.16
N PHE A 184 -2.27 24.40 15.56
CA PHE A 184 -2.13 25.59 14.71
C PHE A 184 -1.17 26.59 15.37
N GLN A 185 -0.33 27.24 14.55
CA GLN A 185 0.37 28.46 14.95
C GLN A 185 -0.49 29.66 14.54
N LEU A 186 -1.09 30.35 15.51
CA LEU A 186 -2.02 31.44 15.25
C LEU A 186 -1.51 32.77 15.82
N SER A 187 -1.76 33.84 15.07
CA SER A 187 -1.56 35.21 15.56
C SER A 187 -2.85 35.71 16.18
N LYS A 188 -2.75 36.69 17.07
CA LYS A 188 -3.90 37.40 17.63
C LYS A 188 -4.75 37.95 16.50
N GLY A 189 -6.02 37.55 16.46
CA GLY A 189 -6.90 37.88 15.36
C GLY A 189 -8.19 37.08 15.38
N SER A 190 -8.99 37.28 14.34
CA SER A 190 -10.22 36.52 14.12
C SER A 190 -10.03 35.62 12.92
N TYR A 191 -10.52 34.39 13.03
CA TYR A 191 -10.51 33.38 12.00
C TYR A 191 -11.94 32.85 11.79
N LYS A 192 -12.18 32.16 10.68
CA LYS A 192 -13.46 31.54 10.36
C LYS A 192 -13.29 30.04 10.34
N TRP A 193 -14.14 29.35 11.09
CA TRP A 193 -14.30 27.91 11.03
C TRP A 193 -15.66 27.59 10.38
N SER A 194 -15.68 26.92 9.24
CA SER A 194 -16.88 26.66 8.45
C SER A 194 -17.18 25.18 8.29
N PHE A 195 -18.46 24.87 8.25
CA PHE A 195 -19.00 23.57 7.89
C PHE A 195 -19.91 23.77 6.67
N GLU A 196 -19.71 22.99 5.62
CA GLU A 196 -20.57 22.97 4.43
C GLU A 196 -21.34 21.66 4.36
N LYS A 197 -22.51 21.72 3.71
CA LYS A 197 -23.23 20.51 3.35
C LYS A 197 -22.49 19.79 2.22
N VAL A 198 -22.28 18.50 2.39
CA VAL A 198 -21.78 17.61 1.33
C VAL A 198 -23.00 16.87 0.77
N ASP A 199 -23.17 16.89 -0.54
CA ASP A 199 -24.34 16.32 -1.24
C ASP A 199 -25.72 16.78 -0.72
N GLY A 200 -25.80 17.99 -0.17
CA GLY A 200 -27.05 18.64 0.25
C GLY A 200 -27.45 18.41 1.72
N GLU A 201 -26.63 17.70 2.49
CA GLU A 201 -26.85 17.45 3.93
C GLU A 201 -25.57 17.69 4.75
N TYR A 202 -25.72 18.00 6.04
CA TYR A 202 -24.60 17.96 6.98
C TYR A 202 -24.46 16.52 7.48
N ALA A 203 -23.23 16.03 7.69
CA ALA A 203 -22.99 14.71 8.25
C ALA A 203 -23.71 14.53 9.60
N ASP A 204 -23.67 15.57 10.44
CA ASP A 204 -24.37 15.64 11.72
C ASP A 204 -25.07 16.98 11.94
N PRO A 205 -26.13 17.07 12.78
CA PRO A 205 -26.83 18.32 13.06
C PRO A 205 -26.04 19.28 13.96
N ALA A 206 -25.06 18.77 14.69
CA ALA A 206 -24.15 19.51 15.56
C ALA A 206 -22.88 18.70 15.82
N MET A 207 -21.81 19.38 16.24
CA MET A 207 -20.53 18.76 16.59
C MET A 207 -19.95 19.43 17.84
N LYS A 208 -19.28 18.68 18.71
CA LYS A 208 -18.44 19.25 19.76
C LYS A 208 -17.02 19.52 19.33
N MET A 209 -16.47 20.57 19.91
CA MET A 209 -15.11 21.03 19.66
C MET A 209 -14.48 21.59 20.93
N VAL A 210 -13.19 21.32 21.14
CA VAL A 210 -12.38 21.93 22.20
C VAL A 210 -11.23 22.71 21.56
N ILE A 211 -10.96 23.91 22.08
CA ILE A 211 -9.83 24.76 21.64
C ILE A 211 -8.97 25.07 22.86
N LEU A 212 -7.73 24.55 22.88
CA LEU A 212 -6.78 24.74 23.96
C LEU A 212 -5.58 25.54 23.48
N LYS A 213 -5.07 26.46 24.29
CA LYS A 213 -3.76 27.10 24.05
C LYS A 213 -2.68 26.13 24.54
N SER A 214 -2.11 25.37 23.62
CA SER A 214 -1.14 24.30 23.89
C SER A 214 -0.28 24.05 22.66
N ASN A 215 0.89 23.44 22.86
CA ASN A 215 1.82 23.05 21.79
C ASN A 215 2.00 21.53 21.64
N ASP A 216 1.38 20.76 22.52
CA ASP A 216 1.53 19.31 22.64
C ASP A 216 0.15 18.63 22.52
N ILE A 217 -0.06 17.91 21.40
CA ILE A 217 -1.34 17.22 21.12
C ILE A 217 -1.54 16.09 22.13
N GLU A 218 -0.56 15.20 22.26
CA GLU A 218 -0.58 14.05 23.16
C GLU A 218 -0.80 14.48 24.60
N GLY A 219 -0.03 15.47 25.07
CA GLY A 219 -0.16 16.01 26.42
C GLY A 219 -1.50 16.73 26.70
N SER A 220 -2.29 17.00 25.66
CA SER A 220 -3.59 17.67 25.79
C SER A 220 -4.79 16.73 25.60
N GLU A 221 -4.57 15.47 25.21
CA GLU A 221 -5.65 14.55 24.84
C GLU A 221 -6.58 14.21 26.01
N ASP A 222 -6.03 13.87 27.17
CA ASP A 222 -6.84 13.44 28.32
C ASP A 222 -7.77 14.57 28.78
N LEU A 223 -7.25 15.80 28.82
CA LEU A 223 -8.05 16.98 29.09
C LEU A 223 -9.11 17.20 28.00
N ALA A 224 -8.76 17.03 26.73
CA ALA A 224 -9.72 17.17 25.64
C ALA A 224 -10.85 16.13 25.73
N LYS A 225 -10.52 14.86 25.99
CA LYS A 225 -11.48 13.75 26.19
C LYS A 225 -12.43 14.06 27.36
N GLU A 226 -11.90 14.53 28.49
CA GLU A 226 -12.70 14.97 29.64
C GLU A 226 -13.67 16.11 29.26
N LEU A 227 -13.15 17.15 28.60
CA LEU A 227 -13.94 18.32 28.22
C LEU A 227 -15.03 18.00 27.20
N LEU A 228 -14.75 17.13 26.21
CA LEU A 228 -15.71 16.68 25.21
C LEU A 228 -16.79 15.78 25.83
N GLY A 229 -16.43 14.91 26.78
CA GLY A 229 -17.37 14.11 27.55
C GLY A 229 -18.22 14.90 28.55
N SER A 230 -17.78 16.10 28.94
CA SER A 230 -18.46 16.92 29.95
C SER A 230 -19.84 17.42 29.51
N LYS A 231 -20.76 17.49 30.48
CA LYS A 231 -22.08 18.15 30.31
C LYS A 231 -21.97 19.68 30.36
N ASP A 232 -20.91 20.23 30.94
CA ASP A 232 -20.67 21.66 31.03
C ASP A 232 -20.01 22.17 29.73
N SER A 233 -20.84 22.48 28.74
CA SER A 233 -20.43 22.91 27.40
C SER A 233 -21.07 24.23 26.99
N ILE A 234 -20.44 24.91 26.03
CA ILE A 234 -20.86 26.21 25.51
C ILE A 234 -21.54 26.00 24.16
N SER A 235 -22.86 26.14 24.09
CA SER A 235 -23.58 26.08 22.81
C SER A 235 -23.37 27.34 21.97
N ARG A 236 -23.13 27.14 20.67
CA ARG A 236 -23.05 28.19 19.65
C ARG A 236 -23.90 27.80 18.43
N LYS A 237 -24.37 28.83 17.73
CA LYS A 237 -25.06 28.73 16.43
C LYS A 237 -24.25 29.53 15.40
N ASN A 238 -24.69 29.51 14.15
CA ASN A 238 -24.09 30.29 13.06
C ASN A 238 -23.68 31.72 13.49
N ASP A 239 -22.51 32.15 13.05
CA ASP A 239 -21.81 33.38 13.38
C ASP A 239 -21.34 33.51 14.84
N GLY A 240 -21.49 32.46 15.64
CA GLY A 240 -21.06 32.42 17.04
C GLY A 240 -19.54 32.54 17.21
N ILE A 241 -19.11 33.12 18.33
CA ILE A 241 -17.69 33.33 18.65
C ILE A 241 -17.16 32.18 19.53
N LEU A 242 -16.00 31.63 19.14
CA LEU A 242 -15.23 30.60 19.82
C LEU A 242 -13.94 31.22 20.36
N ILE A 243 -13.67 31.02 21.65
CA ILE A 243 -12.46 31.52 22.32
C ILE A 243 -11.86 30.34 23.09
N ALA A 244 -10.56 30.11 22.95
CA ALA A 244 -9.87 29.04 23.65
C ALA A 244 -10.16 29.08 25.16
N SER A 245 -10.60 27.94 25.72
CA SER A 245 -10.98 27.82 27.12
C SER A 245 -11.07 26.35 27.53
N ASN A 246 -11.10 26.07 28.84
CA ASN A 246 -11.27 24.70 29.37
C ASN A 246 -12.76 24.28 29.36
N LYS A 247 -13.43 24.45 28.23
CA LYS A 247 -14.82 24.01 27.99
C LYS A 247 -14.97 23.54 26.55
N ALA A 248 -15.77 22.50 26.33
CA ALA A 248 -16.20 22.13 24.99
C ALA A 248 -17.25 23.12 24.47
N PHE A 249 -17.20 23.38 23.17
CA PHE A 249 -18.25 24.04 22.41
C PHE A 249 -19.18 22.98 21.82
N VAL A 250 -20.49 23.24 21.81
CA VAL A 250 -21.46 22.49 20.99
C VAL A 250 -21.87 23.39 19.84
N LEU A 251 -21.38 23.07 18.64
CA LEU A 251 -21.58 23.83 17.41
C LEU A 251 -22.85 23.33 16.73
N ASN A 252 -23.92 24.12 16.77
CA ASN A 252 -25.21 23.75 16.19
C ASN A 252 -25.33 24.30 14.77
N PHE A 253 -25.44 23.42 13.76
CA PHE A 253 -25.46 23.82 12.36
C PHE A 253 -26.83 24.36 11.93
N ASP A 254 -26.86 25.41 11.11
CA ASP A 254 -28.11 25.94 10.55
C ASP A 254 -28.53 25.08 9.36
N GLN A 255 -29.42 24.12 9.62
CA GLN A 255 -29.91 23.14 8.64
C GLN A 255 -30.53 23.76 7.38
N ARG A 256 -30.89 25.06 7.43
CA ARG A 256 -31.48 25.81 6.31
C ARG A 256 -30.44 26.50 5.42
N LYS A 257 -29.16 26.49 5.80
CA LYS A 257 -28.06 27.09 5.05
C LYS A 257 -27.14 26.01 4.49
N GLU A 258 -26.59 26.28 3.31
CA GLU A 258 -25.54 25.45 2.68
C GLU A 258 -24.24 25.44 3.48
N SER A 259 -23.98 26.50 4.26
CA SER A 259 -22.83 26.58 5.14
C SER A 259 -23.18 27.24 6.48
N THR A 260 -22.57 26.70 7.55
CA THR A 260 -22.57 27.27 8.90
C THR A 260 -21.16 27.71 9.24
N VAL A 261 -20.99 28.96 9.68
CA VAL A 261 -19.68 29.55 9.99
C VAL A 261 -19.63 29.98 11.46
N PHE A 262 -18.48 29.76 12.11
CA PHE A 262 -18.15 30.23 13.45
C PHE A 262 -16.90 31.11 13.40
N ASN A 263 -16.81 32.08 14.30
CA ASN A 263 -15.68 32.99 14.39
C ASN A 263 -14.75 32.55 15.52
N VAL A 264 -13.52 32.15 15.20
CA VAL A 264 -12.49 31.79 16.18
C VAL A 264 -11.69 33.03 16.53
N ASP A 265 -11.76 33.47 17.78
CA ASP A 265 -11.16 34.70 18.28
C ASP A 265 -9.94 34.39 19.16
N ILE A 266 -8.76 34.60 18.58
CA ILE A 266 -7.46 34.33 19.18
C ILE A 266 -6.99 35.60 19.90
N LYS A 267 -6.90 35.51 21.23
CA LYS A 267 -6.59 36.67 22.08
C LYS A 267 -5.11 37.05 22.13
N GLU A 268 -4.24 36.07 21.91
CA GLU A 268 -2.79 36.20 22.01
C GLU A 268 -2.14 35.32 20.96
N ASP A 269 -0.98 35.73 20.46
CA ASP A 269 -0.19 34.89 19.57
C ASP A 269 0.23 33.60 20.30
N GLY A 270 0.25 32.48 19.59
CA GLY A 270 0.69 31.22 20.17
C GLY A 270 0.24 29.99 19.40
N GLN A 271 0.52 28.84 20.00
CA GLN A 271 0.06 27.54 19.51
C GLN A 271 -1.26 27.17 20.17
N TYR A 272 -2.15 26.63 19.36
CA TYR A 272 -3.47 26.21 19.77
C TYR A 272 -3.77 24.83 19.20
N ILE A 273 -4.46 24.00 19.98
CA ILE A 273 -4.87 22.66 19.56
C ILE A 273 -6.39 22.59 19.57
N PHE A 274 -6.92 22.12 18.46
CA PHE A 274 -8.34 22.04 18.17
C PHE A 274 -8.68 20.55 18.14
N PHE A 275 -9.57 20.10 19.02
CA PHE A 275 -10.07 18.71 19.03
C PHE A 275 -11.53 18.72 18.58
N THR A 276 -11.91 17.86 17.65
CA THR A 276 -13.28 17.77 17.11
C THR A 276 -13.83 16.35 17.18
N GLU A 277 -15.13 16.23 17.49
CA GLU A 277 -15.83 14.93 17.52
C GLU A 277 -15.73 14.18 16.19
N HIS A 278 -15.77 14.90 15.07
CA HIS A 278 -15.59 14.37 13.72
C HIS A 278 -14.46 15.04 12.96
N MET A 279 -14.09 14.44 11.83
CA MET A 279 -13.10 14.96 10.91
C MET A 279 -13.58 16.27 10.23
N PRO A 280 -12.85 17.40 10.35
CA PRO A 280 -13.29 18.66 9.76
C PRO A 280 -13.50 18.62 8.24
N PHE A 281 -12.75 17.77 7.53
CA PHE A 281 -12.86 17.61 6.06
C PHE A 281 -14.19 16.99 5.62
N GLU A 282 -14.91 16.29 6.49
CA GLU A 282 -16.25 15.76 6.16
C GLU A 282 -17.27 16.87 5.87
N PHE A 283 -16.89 18.11 6.18
CA PHE A 283 -17.70 19.30 6.00
C PHE A 283 -17.08 20.28 4.98
N GLU A 284 -16.14 19.82 4.15
CA GLU A 284 -15.57 20.60 3.04
C GLU A 284 -16.22 20.22 1.72
N ALA A 285 -17.08 21.09 1.17
CA ALA A 285 -17.66 20.88 -0.16
C ALA A 285 -16.91 21.68 -1.23
N THR A 286 -16.67 22.96 -0.97
CA THR A 286 -16.12 23.92 -1.95
C THR A 286 -15.01 24.80 -1.39
N GLN A 287 -14.79 24.78 -0.08
CA GLN A 287 -13.78 25.58 0.59
C GLN A 287 -13.22 24.91 1.84
N HIS A 288 -11.98 25.29 2.17
CA HIS A 288 -11.30 24.84 3.38
C HIS A 288 -12.06 25.22 4.66
N PHE A 289 -12.07 24.34 5.65
CA PHE A 289 -12.82 24.49 6.89
C PHE A 289 -12.29 25.63 7.78
N PHE A 290 -11.02 26.06 7.65
CA PHE A 290 -10.43 27.08 8.50
C PHE A 290 -9.71 28.20 7.73
N LYS A 291 -10.16 29.45 7.91
CA LYS A 291 -9.66 30.59 7.13
C LYS A 291 -9.33 31.82 7.97
N ASP A 292 -8.38 32.61 7.49
CA ASP A 292 -8.05 33.91 8.09
C ASP A 292 -8.98 35.05 7.61
N VAL A 293 -8.77 36.26 8.13
CA VAL A 293 -9.54 37.46 7.74
C VAL A 293 -9.37 37.85 6.27
N SER A 294 -8.29 37.42 5.63
CA SER A 294 -8.01 37.63 4.21
C SER A 294 -8.64 36.53 3.33
N ASN A 295 -9.38 35.60 3.94
CA ASN A 295 -9.98 34.44 3.30
C ASN A 295 -8.94 33.45 2.74
N SER A 296 -7.74 33.44 3.31
CA SER A 296 -6.70 32.45 3.03
C SER A 296 -6.88 31.24 3.93
N ASP A 297 -6.57 30.06 3.40
CA ASP A 297 -6.66 28.80 4.14
C ASP A 297 -5.60 28.74 5.24
N VAL A 298 -6.00 28.28 6.42
CA VAL A 298 -5.15 28.11 7.59
C VAL A 298 -5.09 26.62 7.89
N GLU A 299 -3.94 26.02 7.61
CA GLU A 299 -3.70 24.60 7.82
C GLU A 299 -3.07 24.34 9.21
N PRO A 300 -3.35 23.19 9.83
CA PRO A 300 -2.65 22.79 11.04
C PRO A 300 -1.17 22.55 10.74
N ILE A 301 -0.31 22.92 11.68
CA ILE A 301 1.13 22.62 11.69
C ILE A 301 1.44 21.21 12.20
N ALA A 302 0.45 20.49 12.75
CA ALA A 302 0.47 19.05 13.04
C ALA A 302 -0.97 18.58 13.27
N GLN A 303 -1.32 17.34 12.93
CA GLN A 303 -2.66 16.81 13.17
C GLN A 303 -2.68 15.31 13.49
N VAL A 304 -3.76 14.84 14.12
CA VAL A 304 -4.05 13.42 14.41
C VAL A 304 -5.51 13.13 14.07
N PRO A 305 -5.82 12.09 13.29
CA PRO A 305 -4.88 11.33 12.48
C PRO A 305 -4.37 12.21 11.32
N ASP A 306 -3.19 11.86 10.80
CA ASP A 306 -2.60 12.55 9.65
C ASP A 306 -3.46 12.32 8.39
N GLU A 307 -3.61 13.33 7.53
CA GLU A 307 -4.44 13.32 6.31
C GLU A 307 -3.77 12.55 5.14
N GLY A 308 -2.95 11.55 5.46
CA GLY A 308 -2.30 10.69 4.50
C GLY A 308 -2.70 9.24 4.71
N GLU A 309 -3.49 8.69 3.78
CA GLU A 309 -3.51 7.26 3.54
C GLU A 309 -2.07 6.74 3.34
N GLY A 310 -1.76 5.65 4.03
CA GLY A 310 -0.43 5.06 4.19
C GLY A 310 0.04 5.16 5.63
N HIS A 311 -0.45 4.27 6.50
CA HIS A 311 0.17 4.08 7.81
C HIS A 311 1.54 3.43 7.59
N HIS A 312 2.56 4.26 7.34
CA HIS A 312 3.92 3.75 7.14
C HIS A 312 4.41 3.08 8.42
N HIS A 313 4.62 1.78 8.29
CA HIS A 313 5.21 0.94 9.30
C HIS A 313 6.67 1.33 9.50
N HIS A 314 7.08 1.36 10.76
CA HIS A 314 8.45 1.53 11.18
C HIS A 314 9.42 0.71 10.33
N ASP A 315 10.50 1.35 9.90
CA ASP A 315 11.79 0.72 9.74
C ASP A 315 12.09 -0.07 11.03
N HIS A 316 11.86 -1.37 10.95
CA HIS A 316 12.35 -2.34 11.92
C HIS A 316 13.64 -2.96 11.39
N GLY A 317 14.58 -2.15 10.87
CA GLY A 317 15.87 -2.62 10.33
C GLY A 317 15.70 -3.74 9.30
N GLY A 318 14.64 -3.67 8.50
CA GLY A 318 14.29 -4.66 7.49
C GLY A 318 14.81 -4.25 6.12
N LEU A 319 15.13 -5.23 5.27
CA LEU A 319 15.53 -5.00 3.87
C LEU A 319 14.40 -4.30 3.10
N ASP A 320 14.76 -3.41 2.16
CA ASP A 320 13.79 -2.76 1.25
C ASP A 320 13.01 -3.84 0.48
N PRO A 321 11.67 -3.92 0.60
CA PRO A 321 10.91 -4.96 -0.07
C PRO A 321 10.65 -4.69 -1.56
N HIS A 322 10.98 -3.51 -2.11
CA HIS A 322 10.63 -3.07 -3.46
C HIS A 322 11.56 -3.60 -4.58
N VAL A 323 11.99 -4.86 -4.44
CA VAL A 323 13.02 -5.50 -5.28
C VAL A 323 12.71 -5.58 -6.77
N TRP A 324 11.44 -5.49 -7.17
CA TRP A 324 11.01 -5.75 -8.54
C TRP A 324 11.25 -4.59 -9.51
N HIS A 325 11.65 -3.42 -9.03
CA HIS A 325 11.99 -2.33 -9.94
C HIS A 325 13.30 -2.60 -10.71
N ASP A 326 14.04 -3.64 -10.32
CA ASP A 326 15.10 -4.27 -11.14
C ASP A 326 14.56 -5.55 -11.84
N PRO A 327 14.54 -5.59 -13.19
CA PRO A 327 14.15 -6.78 -13.95
C PRO A 327 14.95 -8.05 -13.60
N HIS A 328 16.22 -7.94 -13.20
CA HIS A 328 17.03 -9.09 -12.82
C HIS A 328 16.49 -9.75 -11.55
N ASN A 329 16.00 -8.96 -10.59
CA ASN A 329 15.32 -9.49 -9.43
C ASN A 329 14.02 -10.21 -9.82
N ILE A 330 13.24 -9.68 -10.78
CA ILE A 330 12.05 -10.38 -11.29
C ILE A 330 12.40 -11.74 -11.91
N ILE A 331 13.52 -11.84 -12.63
CA ILE A 331 14.01 -13.12 -13.17
C ILE A 331 14.31 -14.10 -12.04
N LYS A 332 15.02 -13.66 -10.98
CA LYS A 332 15.30 -14.46 -9.78
C LYS A 332 14.00 -14.94 -9.11
N MET A 333 13.00 -14.07 -8.97
CA MET A 333 11.67 -14.42 -8.45
C MET A 333 10.99 -15.48 -9.33
N GLY A 334 11.04 -15.32 -10.65
CA GLY A 334 10.47 -16.24 -11.62
C GLY A 334 11.09 -17.63 -11.57
N ASP A 335 12.41 -17.72 -11.37
CA ASP A 335 13.10 -19.01 -11.21
C ASP A 335 12.65 -19.75 -9.94
N LEU A 336 12.47 -19.04 -8.82
CA LEU A 336 11.90 -19.61 -7.59
C LEU A 336 10.48 -20.16 -7.82
N ILE A 337 9.63 -19.39 -8.51
CA ILE A 337 8.27 -19.80 -8.87
C ILE A 337 8.33 -21.06 -9.75
N SER A 338 9.10 -21.03 -10.83
CA SER A 338 9.28 -22.15 -11.77
C SER A 338 9.74 -23.42 -11.05
N LYS A 339 10.78 -23.33 -10.21
CA LYS A 339 11.30 -24.43 -9.40
C LYS A 339 10.23 -24.98 -8.44
N SER A 340 9.48 -24.10 -7.78
CA SER A 340 8.44 -24.48 -6.84
C SER A 340 7.28 -25.21 -7.54
N LEU A 341 6.77 -24.68 -8.65
CA LEU A 341 5.69 -25.30 -9.42
C LEU A 341 6.08 -26.69 -9.92
N LYS A 342 7.31 -26.82 -10.46
CA LYS A 342 7.83 -28.12 -10.93
C LYS A 342 7.96 -29.15 -9.81
N LYS A 343 8.19 -28.76 -8.56
CA LYS A 343 8.37 -29.68 -7.43
C LYS A 343 7.12 -30.52 -7.15
N ASP A 344 5.95 -29.98 -7.43
CA ASP A 344 4.66 -30.62 -7.15
C ASP A 344 4.16 -31.48 -8.33
N ILE A 345 4.84 -31.41 -9.47
CA ILE A 345 4.56 -32.22 -10.65
C ILE A 345 5.30 -33.55 -10.53
N SER A 346 4.55 -34.65 -10.71
CA SER A 346 5.12 -36.00 -10.76
C SER A 346 6.31 -36.08 -11.72
N VAL A 347 7.38 -36.73 -11.28
CA VAL A 347 8.61 -36.95 -12.10
C VAL A 347 8.33 -37.66 -13.43
N PHE A 348 7.20 -38.36 -13.54
CA PHE A 348 6.77 -39.04 -14.77
C PHE A 348 6.04 -38.12 -15.74
N ASN A 349 5.54 -36.96 -15.29
CA ASN A 349 4.91 -35.95 -16.13
C ASN A 349 5.97 -34.97 -16.66
N ARG A 350 6.72 -35.43 -17.66
CA ARG A 350 7.78 -34.64 -18.31
C ARG A 350 7.25 -33.50 -19.19
N GLY A 351 5.99 -33.59 -19.64
CA GLY A 351 5.37 -32.59 -20.51
C GLY A 351 5.15 -31.27 -19.78
N ASP A 352 4.45 -31.30 -18.65
CA ASP A 352 4.12 -30.11 -17.88
C ASP A 352 5.36 -29.39 -17.34
N ARG A 353 6.36 -30.17 -16.88
CA ARG A 353 7.65 -29.62 -16.43
C ARG A 353 8.39 -28.90 -17.57
N LYS A 354 8.33 -29.44 -18.79
CA LYS A 354 8.92 -28.81 -19.98
C LYS A 354 8.17 -27.54 -20.35
N LEU A 355 6.84 -27.55 -20.27
CA LEU A 355 6.03 -26.37 -20.56
C LEU A 355 6.28 -25.23 -19.55
N ILE A 356 6.41 -25.52 -18.26
CA ILE A 356 6.79 -24.50 -17.25
C ILE A 356 8.17 -23.91 -17.56
N ASN A 357 9.16 -24.73 -17.94
CA ASN A 357 10.46 -24.22 -18.36
C ASN A 357 10.35 -23.30 -19.57
N GLU A 358 9.64 -23.72 -20.62
CA GLU A 358 9.45 -22.91 -21.83
C GLU A 358 8.72 -21.59 -21.56
N ARG A 359 7.79 -21.57 -20.60
CA ARG A 359 7.09 -20.34 -20.19
C ARG A 359 8.01 -19.43 -19.39
N PHE A 360 8.77 -19.99 -18.44
CA PHE A 360 9.77 -19.23 -17.70
C PHE A 360 10.85 -18.66 -18.61
N GLU A 361 11.42 -19.44 -19.53
CA GLU A 361 12.43 -18.98 -20.51
C GLU A 361 11.92 -17.83 -21.38
N LYS A 362 10.62 -17.80 -21.71
CA LYS A 362 10.01 -16.67 -22.41
C LYS A 362 9.85 -15.43 -21.54
N ALA A 363 9.40 -15.61 -20.29
CA ALA A 363 9.29 -14.51 -19.33
C ALA A 363 10.67 -13.89 -19.06
N ASP A 364 11.68 -14.74 -18.84
CA ASP A 364 13.09 -14.38 -18.66
C ASP A 364 13.61 -13.53 -19.83
N SER A 365 13.48 -14.03 -21.06
CA SER A 365 13.91 -13.31 -22.27
C SER A 365 13.19 -11.96 -22.45
N LEU A 366 11.92 -11.83 -22.04
CA LEU A 366 11.22 -10.55 -22.08
C LEU A 366 11.73 -9.58 -21.01
N LEU A 367 12.11 -10.07 -19.83
CA LEU A 367 12.67 -9.25 -18.75
C LEU A 367 14.11 -8.80 -19.07
N GLU A 368 14.94 -9.64 -19.70
CA GLU A 368 16.24 -9.23 -20.25
C GLU A 368 16.08 -8.15 -21.33
N GLY A 369 15.06 -8.29 -22.19
CA GLY A 369 14.70 -7.28 -23.19
C GLY A 369 14.23 -5.97 -22.56
N LEU A 370 13.48 -6.06 -21.46
CA LEU A 370 13.04 -4.89 -20.67
C LEU A 370 14.22 -4.19 -20.02
N ASP A 371 15.15 -4.92 -19.39
CA ASP A 371 16.39 -4.36 -18.84
C ASP A 371 17.17 -3.58 -19.91
N SER A 372 17.45 -4.22 -21.04
CA SER A 372 18.16 -3.58 -22.16
C SER A 372 17.44 -2.32 -22.65
N TRP A 373 16.11 -2.36 -22.70
CA TRP A 373 15.29 -1.20 -23.08
C TRP A 373 15.40 -0.08 -22.05
N ILE A 374 15.34 -0.37 -20.74
CA ILE A 374 15.49 0.65 -19.67
C ILE A 374 16.86 1.31 -19.76
N VAL A 375 17.94 0.52 -19.89
CA VAL A 375 19.31 1.03 -20.04
C VAL A 375 19.41 2.00 -21.21
N GLU A 376 18.80 1.67 -22.36
CA GLU A 376 18.77 2.57 -23.53
C GLU A 376 18.02 3.88 -23.21
N GLN A 377 16.87 3.83 -22.55
CA GLN A 377 16.09 5.04 -22.23
C GLN A 377 16.83 5.93 -21.21
N VAL A 378 17.37 5.33 -20.15
CA VAL A 378 18.12 6.02 -19.09
C VAL A 378 19.38 6.68 -19.63
N SER A 379 20.04 6.08 -20.63
CA SER A 379 21.22 6.66 -21.28
C SER A 379 20.96 8.02 -21.95
N SER A 380 19.70 8.36 -22.23
CA SER A 380 19.31 9.65 -22.78
C SER A 380 19.30 10.79 -21.75
N ILE A 381 19.32 10.47 -20.45
CA ILE A 381 19.32 11.45 -19.35
C ILE A 381 20.76 11.91 -19.08
N PRO A 382 21.01 13.24 -18.97
CA PRO A 382 22.28 13.76 -18.47
C PRO A 382 22.64 13.15 -17.11
N GLU A 383 23.88 12.70 -16.92
CA GLU A 383 24.30 11.98 -15.71
C GLU A 383 24.06 12.80 -14.44
N GLU A 384 24.27 14.12 -14.50
CA GLU A 384 24.04 15.06 -13.40
C GLU A 384 22.56 15.22 -13.00
N ASN A 385 21.62 14.75 -13.82
CA ASN A 385 20.18 14.84 -13.57
C ASN A 385 19.62 13.54 -12.96
N ARG A 386 20.42 12.49 -12.78
CA ARG A 386 19.96 11.14 -12.37
C ARG A 386 19.70 11.03 -10.86
N VAL A 387 18.82 11.89 -10.36
CA VAL A 387 18.33 11.87 -8.97
C VAL A 387 16.82 11.66 -8.97
N ILE A 388 16.37 10.61 -8.28
CA ILE A 388 14.94 10.29 -8.11
C ILE A 388 14.52 10.66 -6.70
N VAL A 389 13.67 11.69 -6.58
CA VAL A 389 13.05 12.07 -5.30
C VAL A 389 11.61 11.59 -5.26
N SER A 390 11.26 10.76 -4.29
CA SER A 390 9.91 10.21 -4.10
C SER A 390 9.49 10.24 -2.63
N LYS A 391 8.26 9.83 -2.29
CA LYS A 391 7.73 9.94 -0.92
C LYS A 391 8.49 8.96 -0.02
N HIS A 392 8.38 7.64 -0.27
CA HIS A 392 9.05 6.62 0.55
C HIS A 392 10.19 5.91 -0.21
N LYS A 393 11.01 5.19 0.55
CA LYS A 393 12.13 4.41 0.03
C LYS A 393 11.61 3.19 -0.71
N ALA A 394 11.49 3.30 -2.04
CA ALA A 394 10.99 2.22 -2.89
C ALA A 394 11.63 2.10 -4.27
N MET A 395 12.57 2.99 -4.62
CA MET A 395 13.22 3.01 -5.93
C MET A 395 14.71 2.65 -5.86
N GLU A 396 15.23 2.24 -4.70
CA GLU A 396 16.66 1.97 -4.50
C GLU A 396 17.19 0.93 -5.49
N TYR A 397 16.48 -0.19 -5.67
CA TYR A 397 16.83 -1.22 -6.66
C TYR A 397 16.85 -0.71 -8.11
N TYR A 398 15.95 0.22 -8.46
CA TYR A 398 15.98 0.86 -9.77
C TYR A 398 17.21 1.77 -9.90
N GLY A 399 17.53 2.51 -8.83
CA GLY A 399 18.71 3.36 -8.78
C GLY A 399 20.00 2.59 -8.92
N ASP A 400 20.14 1.49 -8.18
CA ASP A 400 21.32 0.62 -8.22
C ASP A 400 21.49 -0.02 -9.59
N ALA A 401 20.40 -0.53 -10.19
CA ALA A 401 20.45 -1.19 -11.50
C ALA A 401 20.76 -0.23 -12.66
N PHE A 402 20.25 1.01 -12.60
CA PHE A 402 20.29 1.94 -13.74
C PHE A 402 21.11 3.23 -13.51
N GLY A 403 21.77 3.35 -12.36
CA GLY A 403 22.68 4.45 -12.04
C GLY A 403 21.97 5.75 -11.68
N PHE A 404 20.99 5.68 -10.77
CA PHE A 404 20.38 6.85 -10.15
C PHE A 404 20.70 6.91 -8.66
N GLU A 405 20.90 8.13 -8.16
CA GLU A 405 20.74 8.41 -6.75
C GLU A 405 19.25 8.46 -6.41
N THR A 406 18.85 7.82 -5.31
CA THR A 406 17.46 7.80 -4.88
C THR A 406 17.32 8.42 -3.51
N ILE A 407 16.34 9.31 -3.38
CA ILE A 407 16.10 10.10 -2.18
C ILE A 407 14.65 9.87 -1.75
N SER A 408 14.47 9.31 -0.57
CA SER A 408 13.17 9.27 0.09
C SER A 408 12.94 10.57 0.86
N LEU A 409 11.84 11.26 0.58
CA LEU A 409 11.44 12.42 1.35
C LEU A 409 11.18 12.08 2.83
N LEU A 410 10.72 10.86 3.14
CA LEU A 410 10.51 10.41 4.52
C LEU A 410 11.81 10.39 5.34
N ASP A 411 12.96 10.07 4.74
CA ASP A 411 14.25 10.05 5.47
C ASP A 411 14.63 11.44 6.00
N PHE A 412 14.21 12.50 5.30
CA PHE A 412 14.46 13.90 5.69
C PHE A 412 13.31 14.51 6.48
N LEU A 413 12.07 14.14 6.15
CA LEU A 413 10.88 14.65 6.81
C LEU A 413 10.63 13.99 8.17
N GLY A 414 11.26 12.84 8.43
CA GLY A 414 10.99 12.01 9.59
C GLY A 414 9.68 11.25 9.44
N ASP A 415 9.25 10.62 10.53
CA ASP A 415 7.93 10.00 10.61
C ASP A 415 6.81 11.03 10.44
N SER A 416 5.64 10.58 9.97
CA SER A 416 4.44 11.42 9.83
C SER A 416 3.97 12.04 11.15
N SER A 417 4.47 11.55 12.30
CA SER A 417 4.23 12.14 13.62
C SER A 417 4.92 13.49 13.83
N SER A 418 5.89 13.86 12.97
CA SER A 418 6.71 15.04 13.17
C SER A 418 7.11 15.78 11.89
N LEU A 419 6.11 16.30 11.14
CA LEU A 419 6.35 17.37 10.15
C LEU A 419 6.82 18.67 10.85
N ARG A 420 8.07 18.71 11.28
CA ARG A 420 8.71 19.85 11.94
C ARG A 420 9.13 20.87 10.87
N PRO A 421 8.99 22.18 11.12
CA PRO A 421 9.52 23.22 10.22
C PRO A 421 10.99 23.03 9.86
N ASP A 422 11.80 22.53 10.80
CA ASP A 422 13.22 22.25 10.58
C ASP A 422 13.45 21.11 9.57
N ASN A 423 12.60 20.08 9.59
CA ASN A 423 12.66 18.97 8.64
C ASN A 423 12.29 19.46 7.24
N ILE A 424 11.23 20.26 7.10
CA ILE A 424 10.86 20.89 5.82
C ILE A 424 12.01 21.76 5.29
N SER A 425 12.62 22.59 6.14
CA SER A 425 13.76 23.43 5.74
C SER A 425 14.96 22.57 5.29
N SER A 426 15.21 21.45 5.95
CA SER A 426 16.29 20.52 5.58
C SER A 426 16.00 19.82 4.25
N THR A 427 14.76 19.38 4.03
CA THR A 427 14.31 18.84 2.74
C THR A 427 14.46 19.87 1.62
N LEU A 428 14.03 21.12 1.83
CA LEU A 428 14.18 22.18 0.82
C LEU A 428 15.65 22.46 0.48
N LYS A 429 16.53 22.40 1.48
CA LYS A 429 17.98 22.55 1.29
C LYS A 429 18.56 21.37 0.51
N MET A 430 18.19 20.14 0.84
CA MET A 430 18.59 18.94 0.09
C MET A 430 18.16 19.02 -1.38
N LEU A 431 16.91 19.42 -1.64
CA LEU A 431 16.40 19.55 -3.02
C LEU A 431 17.23 20.54 -3.86
N ASP A 432 17.74 21.61 -3.24
CA ASP A 432 18.59 22.61 -3.89
C ASP A 432 20.05 22.12 -4.04
N GLU A 433 20.62 21.51 -2.99
CA GLU A 433 22.00 21.01 -2.97
C GLU A 433 22.22 19.87 -3.99
N GLU A 434 21.27 18.94 -4.08
CA GLU A 434 21.30 17.83 -5.03
C GLU A 434 20.80 18.22 -6.43
N LYS A 435 20.46 19.50 -6.66
CA LYS A 435 19.98 20.04 -7.94
C LYS A 435 18.85 19.21 -8.56
N VAL A 436 17.89 18.84 -7.72
CA VAL A 436 16.80 17.95 -8.11
C VAL A 436 15.99 18.56 -9.26
N GLN A 437 15.82 17.79 -10.34
CA GLN A 437 15.08 18.25 -11.52
C GLN A 437 13.56 18.08 -11.38
N ALA A 438 13.11 17.04 -10.68
CA ALA A 438 11.69 16.76 -10.47
C ALA A 438 11.46 15.96 -9.18
N ILE A 439 10.29 16.16 -8.56
CA ILE A 439 9.78 15.31 -7.48
C ILE A 439 8.72 14.38 -8.07
N PHE A 440 8.86 13.07 -7.84
CA PHE A 440 7.98 12.04 -8.39
C PHE A 440 6.86 11.71 -7.40
N PRO A 441 5.60 12.04 -7.71
CA PRO A 441 4.48 11.63 -6.88
C PRO A 441 4.20 10.13 -7.08
N GLU A 442 3.77 9.46 -6.02
CA GLU A 442 3.36 8.04 -6.07
C GLU A 442 1.84 7.85 -6.17
N GLN A 443 1.12 8.97 -6.20
CA GLN A 443 -0.34 9.01 -6.36
C GLN A 443 -0.77 10.27 -7.11
N ILE A 444 -1.89 10.19 -7.81
CA ILE A 444 -2.56 11.35 -8.43
C ILE A 444 -3.97 11.49 -7.84
N PRO A 445 -4.33 12.69 -7.33
CA PRO A 445 -3.50 13.90 -7.24
C PRO A 445 -2.35 13.76 -6.23
N ALA A 446 -1.20 14.38 -6.52
CA ALA A 446 -0.07 14.42 -5.58
C ALA A 446 -0.50 15.03 -4.25
N SER A 447 0.07 14.58 -3.13
CA SER A 447 -0.34 15.04 -1.79
C SER A 447 -0.14 16.55 -1.59
N LYS A 448 -0.90 17.15 -0.65
CA LYS A 448 -0.74 18.57 -0.26
C LYS A 448 0.73 18.88 0.09
N LEU A 449 1.40 17.96 0.80
CA LEU A 449 2.80 18.04 1.16
C LEU A 449 3.72 18.15 -0.06
N LEU A 450 3.61 17.24 -1.03
CA LEU A 450 4.43 17.28 -2.25
C LEU A 450 4.19 18.57 -3.04
N ARG A 451 2.93 19.02 -3.17
CA ARG A 451 2.61 20.30 -3.81
C ARG A 451 3.22 21.49 -3.08
N ASN A 452 3.25 21.47 -1.75
CA ASN A 452 3.87 22.51 -0.93
C ASN A 452 5.39 22.51 -1.04
N LEU A 453 6.04 21.35 -1.07
CA LEU A 453 7.48 21.22 -1.29
C LEU A 453 7.86 21.71 -2.68
N SER A 454 7.13 21.30 -3.72
CA SER A 454 7.33 21.77 -5.09
C SER A 454 7.19 23.30 -5.20
N ARG A 455 6.15 23.88 -4.59
CA ARG A 455 5.95 25.35 -4.59
C ARG A 455 7.07 26.10 -3.89
N GLN A 456 7.62 25.57 -2.79
CA GLN A 456 8.65 26.26 -1.99
C GLN A 456 10.05 26.10 -2.57
N SER A 457 10.38 24.91 -3.10
CA SER A 457 11.66 24.62 -3.75
C SER A 457 11.73 25.11 -5.20
N SER A 458 10.59 25.38 -5.83
CA SER A 458 10.46 25.59 -7.28
C SER A 458 10.83 24.35 -8.13
N VAL A 459 11.09 23.20 -7.51
CA VAL A 459 11.26 21.92 -8.21
C VAL A 459 9.88 21.43 -8.66
N PRO A 460 9.66 21.16 -9.95
CA PRO A 460 8.37 20.71 -10.45
C PRO A 460 8.01 19.31 -9.94
N LEU A 461 6.73 19.04 -9.79
CA LEU A 461 6.24 17.67 -9.70
C LEU A 461 6.26 17.04 -11.09
N ALA A 462 6.67 15.79 -11.19
CA ALA A 462 6.50 15.01 -12.41
C ALA A 462 5.01 14.98 -12.80
N SER A 463 4.75 15.03 -14.12
CA SER A 463 3.37 15.14 -14.65
C SER A 463 2.53 13.89 -14.39
N ASN A 464 3.18 12.73 -14.25
CA ASN A 464 2.57 11.45 -13.95
C ASN A 464 3.10 10.90 -12.62
N GLN A 465 2.33 10.01 -11.99
CA GLN A 465 2.80 9.26 -10.84
C GLN A 465 3.77 8.15 -11.26
N ILE A 466 4.66 7.76 -10.36
CA ILE A 466 5.35 6.46 -10.42
C ILE A 466 4.59 5.45 -9.56
N PHE A 467 4.54 4.19 -9.99
CA PHE A 467 3.90 3.12 -9.24
C PHE A 467 4.97 2.33 -8.49
N VAL A 468 5.00 2.44 -7.16
CA VAL A 468 6.08 1.88 -6.33
C VAL A 468 5.68 0.67 -5.50
N ASP A 469 4.39 0.49 -5.17
CA ASP A 469 3.88 -0.59 -4.29
C ASP A 469 3.03 -1.65 -5.03
N GLY A 470 2.93 -1.56 -6.36
CA GLY A 470 2.08 -2.50 -7.09
C GLY A 470 1.95 -2.24 -8.58
N LEU A 471 0.93 -2.86 -9.18
CA LEU A 471 0.64 -2.73 -10.60
C LEU A 471 -0.33 -1.58 -10.87
N MET A 472 -0.23 -1.00 -12.07
CA MET A 472 -1.28 -0.14 -12.60
C MET A 472 -2.62 -0.89 -12.70
N MET A 473 -3.74 -0.17 -12.60
CA MET A 473 -5.09 -0.76 -12.63
C MET A 473 -5.29 -1.73 -13.80
N ASP A 474 -4.90 -1.31 -15.00
CA ASP A 474 -5.03 -2.06 -16.25
C ASP A 474 -3.66 -2.50 -16.82
N GLY A 475 -2.61 -2.51 -15.99
CA GLY A 475 -1.24 -2.84 -16.42
C GLY A 475 -0.78 -4.25 -16.05
N ASN A 476 0.42 -4.60 -16.48
CA ASN A 476 1.18 -5.77 -16.04
C ASN A 476 2.57 -5.36 -15.52
N THR A 477 3.37 -6.34 -15.11
CA THR A 477 4.72 -6.14 -14.57
C THR A 477 5.58 -5.27 -15.51
N VAL A 478 5.56 -5.56 -16.81
CA VAL A 478 6.33 -4.83 -17.83
C VAL A 478 5.78 -3.41 -18.03
N SER A 479 4.46 -3.24 -18.07
CA SER A 479 3.84 -1.92 -18.26
C SER A 479 4.21 -0.94 -17.14
N VAL A 480 4.39 -1.42 -15.90
CA VAL A 480 4.76 -0.59 -14.75
C VAL A 480 6.19 -0.10 -14.91
N ALA A 481 7.10 -1.01 -15.26
CA ALA A 481 8.49 -0.67 -15.53
C ALA A 481 8.62 0.32 -16.69
N VAL A 482 7.87 0.13 -17.79
CA VAL A 482 7.81 1.04 -18.93
C VAL A 482 7.27 2.41 -18.53
N HIS A 483 6.17 2.43 -17.77
CA HIS A 483 5.54 3.67 -17.31
C HIS A 483 6.45 4.47 -16.35
N ASN A 484 7.01 3.81 -15.34
CA ASN A 484 7.92 4.43 -14.39
C ASN A 484 9.16 4.96 -15.12
N THR A 485 9.78 4.14 -15.98
CA THR A 485 10.97 4.53 -16.75
C THR A 485 10.68 5.74 -17.63
N CYS A 486 9.60 5.75 -18.41
CA CYS A 486 9.28 6.93 -19.22
C CYS A 486 8.97 8.16 -18.37
N THR A 487 8.24 8.00 -17.26
CA THR A 487 7.94 9.12 -16.35
C THR A 487 9.23 9.73 -15.80
N ILE A 488 10.20 8.90 -15.41
CA ILE A 488 11.52 9.31 -14.90
C ILE A 488 12.34 9.97 -16.02
N VAL A 489 12.54 9.27 -17.14
CA VAL A 489 13.35 9.73 -18.27
C VAL A 489 12.86 11.07 -18.80
N ASP A 490 11.57 11.21 -19.07
CA ASP A 490 11.02 12.45 -19.64
C ASP A 490 11.06 13.61 -18.63
N SER A 491 10.93 13.33 -17.32
CA SER A 491 10.98 14.37 -16.27
C SER A 491 12.40 14.85 -15.97
N LEU A 492 13.42 14.04 -16.25
CA LEU A 492 14.83 14.35 -15.99
C LEU A 492 15.58 14.86 -17.24
N GLY A 493 14.85 15.15 -18.32
CA GLY A 493 15.39 15.75 -19.54
C GLY A 493 15.91 14.76 -20.58
N GLY A 494 15.61 13.46 -20.43
CA GLY A 494 15.80 12.45 -21.46
C GLY A 494 14.64 12.37 -22.43
N SER A 495 14.59 11.30 -23.21
CA SER A 495 13.51 11.01 -24.16
C SER A 495 13.19 9.52 -24.14
N CYS A 496 12.00 9.15 -23.68
CA CYS A 496 11.56 7.76 -23.67
C CYS A 496 10.94 7.31 -25.00
N ASP A 497 11.42 6.20 -25.57
CA ASP A 497 10.72 5.46 -26.62
C ASP A 497 9.65 4.53 -26.01
N LYS A 498 8.50 5.13 -25.68
CA LYS A 498 7.36 4.39 -25.12
C LYS A 498 6.78 3.35 -26.08
N GLU A 499 6.95 3.51 -27.39
CA GLU A 499 6.39 2.58 -28.38
C GLU A 499 7.09 1.22 -28.32
N SER A 500 8.42 1.21 -28.28
CA SER A 500 9.17 -0.06 -28.13
C SER A 500 8.91 -0.74 -26.79
N GLY A 501 8.78 0.03 -25.69
CA GLY A 501 8.39 -0.52 -24.38
C GLY A 501 6.98 -1.15 -24.41
N SER A 502 6.02 -0.50 -25.09
CA SER A 502 4.65 -1.03 -25.23
C SER A 502 4.60 -2.35 -26.02
N ASN A 503 5.57 -2.60 -26.91
CA ASN A 503 5.67 -3.88 -27.59
C ASN A 503 6.09 -5.00 -26.62
N LEU A 504 7.02 -4.73 -25.69
CA LEU A 504 7.39 -5.69 -24.64
C LEU A 504 6.21 -6.00 -23.72
N GLU A 505 5.45 -4.97 -23.33
CA GLU A 505 4.20 -5.12 -22.58
C GLU A 505 3.21 -6.05 -23.29
N SER A 506 3.04 -5.87 -24.61
CA SER A 506 2.13 -6.66 -25.43
C SER A 506 2.56 -8.13 -25.55
N GLU A 507 3.85 -8.41 -25.60
CA GLU A 507 4.35 -9.80 -25.58
C GLU A 507 4.17 -10.43 -24.19
N TRP A 508 4.29 -9.67 -23.10
CA TRP A 508 4.07 -10.16 -21.76
C TRP A 508 2.62 -10.62 -21.51
N TYR A 509 1.63 -9.87 -22.00
CA TYR A 509 0.21 -10.28 -21.90
C TYR A 509 -0.06 -11.67 -22.52
N LYS A 510 0.66 -12.04 -23.59
CA LYS A 510 0.52 -13.39 -24.19
C LYS A 510 1.00 -14.51 -23.28
N LEU A 511 1.73 -14.19 -22.21
CA LEU A 511 2.14 -15.14 -21.18
C LEU A 511 1.17 -15.14 -20.01
N SER A 512 0.70 -13.98 -19.53
CA SER A 512 -0.08 -13.88 -18.29
C SER A 512 -1.60 -13.94 -18.44
N ASP A 513 -2.14 -13.76 -19.66
CA ASP A 513 -3.57 -13.99 -20.00
C ASP A 513 -3.82 -15.37 -20.63
#